data_AF-T1HRC9-F1
#
_entry.id   AF-T1HRC9-F1
#
_cell.length_a   1.000
_cell.length_b   1.000
_cell.length_c   1.000
_cell.angle_alpha   90.00
_cell.angle_beta   90.00
_cell.angle_gamma   90.00
#
_symmetry.space_group_name_H-M   'P 1'
#
loop_
_entity.id
_entity.type
_entity.pdbx_description
1 polymer ?
#
loop_
_entity_poly.entity_id
_entity_poly.type
_entity_poly.pdbx_seq_one_letter_code
_entity_poly.pdbx_strand_id
1 'polypeptide(L)'
;MADQLPRQPWFKGTVTNKWVVRTISRLRANHAVCGSYLHRINKKVLSSICVDCNEEEEFKHIVMICPRYVVERKRMFDDIYRYLDAQFRYEDKIFSTNIYVLKSVAELAMKCECI
;
A
#
# COMPACT_ATOMS: atom_id res chain seq x y z
N MET A 1 -12.87 1.05 -26.47
CA MET A 1 -13.38 -0.21 -25.90
C MET A 1 -13.87 0.13 -24.50
N ALA A 2 -15.16 -0.01 -24.21
CA ALA A 2 -15.69 0.30 -22.88
C ALA A 2 -15.12 -0.72 -21.88
N ASP A 3 -14.29 -0.24 -20.96
CA ASP A 3 -13.67 -1.05 -19.92
C ASP A 3 -14.80 -1.69 -19.09
N GLN A 4 -14.95 -3.01 -19.17
CA GLN A 4 -15.99 -3.71 -18.42
C GLN A 4 -15.58 -3.75 -16.96
N LEU A 5 -16.02 -2.75 -16.20
CA LEU A 5 -15.86 -2.76 -14.75
C LEU A 5 -16.55 -4.00 -14.17
N PRO A 6 -15.86 -4.78 -13.32
CA PRO A 6 -16.45 -5.96 -12.71
C PRO A 6 -17.66 -5.55 -11.87
N ARG A 7 -18.78 -6.27 -12.04
CA ARG A 7 -20.05 -5.98 -11.34
C ARG A 7 -20.02 -6.25 -9.84
N GLN A 8 -18.94 -6.85 -9.34
CA GLN A 8 -18.80 -7.27 -7.95
C GLN A 8 -17.50 -6.70 -7.37
N PRO A 9 -17.49 -6.35 -6.08
CA PRO A 9 -16.30 -5.83 -5.45
C PRO A 9 -15.20 -6.88 -5.38
N TRP A 10 -13.94 -6.44 -5.40
CA TRP A 10 -12.75 -7.31 -5.39
C TRP A 10 -12.66 -8.25 -4.17
N PHE A 11 -13.34 -7.90 -3.07
CA PHE A 11 -13.35 -8.67 -1.83
C PHE A 11 -14.55 -9.63 -1.72
N LYS A 12 -15.43 -9.72 -2.73
CA LYS A 12 -16.57 -10.64 -2.70
C LYS A 12 -16.08 -12.09 -2.58
N GLY A 13 -16.62 -12.81 -1.59
CA GLY A 13 -16.25 -14.22 -1.34
C GLY A 13 -14.91 -14.39 -0.63
N THR A 14 -14.21 -13.30 -0.28
CA THR A 14 -12.98 -13.38 0.52
C THR A 14 -13.31 -13.53 2.01
N VAL A 15 -12.55 -14.36 2.72
CA VAL A 15 -12.63 -14.49 4.18
C VAL A 15 -11.58 -13.57 4.81
N THR A 16 -11.89 -12.28 4.90
CA THR A 16 -10.99 -11.28 5.49
C THR A 16 -11.72 -10.25 6.33
N ASN A 17 -10.97 -9.53 7.17
CA ASN A 17 -11.50 -8.49 8.04
C ASN A 17 -11.87 -7.23 7.23
N LYS A 18 -13.01 -6.61 7.56
CA LYS A 18 -13.46 -5.29 7.08
C LYS A 18 -12.36 -4.22 7.07
N TRP A 19 -11.49 -4.21 8.07
CA TRP A 19 -10.36 -3.28 8.13
C TRP A 19 -9.37 -3.50 6.97
N VAL A 20 -9.01 -4.74 6.64
CA VAL A 20 -8.14 -5.05 5.48
C VAL A 20 -8.81 -4.56 4.20
N VAL A 21 -10.11 -4.87 4.03
CA VAL A 21 -10.88 -4.43 2.87
C VAL A 21 -10.86 -2.90 2.73
N ARG A 22 -11.09 -2.18 3.83
CA ARG A 22 -11.08 -0.71 3.83
C ARG A 22 -9.71 -0.15 3.48
N THR A 23 -8.67 -0.67 4.11
CA THR A 23 -7.29 -0.23 3.91
C THR A 23 -6.85 -0.46 2.47
N ILE A 24 -6.99 -1.68 1.95
CA ILE A 24 -6.60 -1.99 0.56
C ILE A 24 -7.42 -1.19 -0.45
N SER A 25 -8.72 -0.98 -0.20
CA SER A 25 -9.54 -0.16 -1.11
C SER A 25 -9.06 1.29 -1.17
N ARG A 26 -8.64 1.87 -0.03
CA ARG A 26 -8.02 3.20 -0.01
C ARG A 26 -6.69 3.23 -0.75
N LEU A 27 -5.84 2.23 -0.54
CA LEU A 27 -4.54 2.14 -1.22
C LEU A 27 -4.70 2.01 -2.74
N ARG A 28 -5.63 1.18 -3.21
CA ARG A 28 -5.95 1.02 -4.65
C ARG A 28 -6.47 2.31 -5.29
N ALA A 29 -7.16 3.15 -4.52
CA ALA A 29 -7.62 4.46 -4.96
C ALA A 29 -6.55 5.56 -4.81
N ASN A 30 -5.31 5.20 -4.47
CA ASN A 30 -4.22 6.15 -4.17
C ASN A 30 -4.58 7.16 -3.06
N HIS A 31 -5.32 6.71 -2.03
CA HIS A 31 -5.75 7.51 -0.88
C HIS A 31 -4.93 7.15 0.38
N ALA A 32 -3.65 6.85 0.22
CA ALA A 32 -2.75 6.71 1.35
C ALA A 32 -2.46 8.09 1.96
N VAL A 33 -2.53 8.19 3.29
CA VAL A 33 -2.30 9.43 4.06
C VAL A 33 -0.79 9.64 4.28
N CYS A 34 0.00 9.57 3.21
CA CYS A 34 1.45 9.77 3.25
C CYS A 34 1.80 11.27 3.18
N GLY A 35 3.09 11.60 3.33
CA GLY A 35 3.57 12.98 3.30
C GLY A 35 3.10 13.79 2.09
N SER A 36 3.09 13.20 0.88
CA SER A 36 2.60 13.86 -0.34
C SER A 36 1.11 14.23 -0.25
N TYR A 37 0.28 13.35 0.30
CA TYR A 37 -1.15 13.62 0.53
C TYR A 37 -1.34 14.74 1.56
N LEU A 38 -0.64 14.67 2.69
CA LEU A 38 -0.75 15.64 3.78
C LEU A 38 -0.28 17.03 3.37
N HIS A 39 0.76 17.10 2.55
CA HIS A 39 1.23 18.34 1.92
C HIS A 39 0.15 18.93 1.01
N ARG A 40 -0.42 18.10 0.12
CA ARG A 40 -1.49 18.52 -0.81
C ARG A 40 -2.72 19.12 -0.10
N ILE A 41 -3.05 18.66 1.11
CA ILE A 41 -4.19 19.17 1.88
C ILE A 41 -3.80 20.19 2.95
N ASN A 42 -2.57 20.70 2.94
CA ASN A 42 -2.05 21.69 3.89
C ASN A 42 -2.18 21.30 5.36
N LYS A 43 -2.07 20.01 5.69
CA LYS A 43 -2.37 19.54 7.06
C LYS A 43 -1.18 19.37 7.97
N LYS A 44 0.05 19.15 7.50
CA LYS A 44 1.16 18.83 8.42
C LYS A 44 2.59 18.84 7.86
N VAL A 45 2.78 18.92 6.54
CA VAL A 45 4.13 18.75 5.96
C VAL A 45 4.51 19.95 5.11
N LEU A 46 5.67 20.53 5.41
CA LEU A 46 6.24 21.65 4.65
C LEU A 46 6.62 21.26 3.21
N SER A 47 6.73 19.96 2.93
CA SER A 47 7.11 19.40 1.63
C SER A 47 6.40 18.06 1.38
N SER A 48 6.20 17.69 0.11
CA SER A 48 5.76 16.33 -0.27
C SER A 48 6.88 15.29 -0.24
N ILE A 49 8.10 15.71 0.06
CA ILE A 49 9.33 14.91 -0.05
C ILE A 49 9.70 14.25 1.28
N CYS A 50 10.12 13.00 1.21
CA CYS A 50 10.63 12.24 2.35
C CYS A 50 11.99 12.80 2.79
N VAL A 51 12.12 13.10 4.09
CA VAL A 51 13.36 13.67 4.66
C VAL A 51 14.55 12.71 4.67
N ASP A 52 14.32 11.40 4.58
CA ASP A 52 15.38 10.39 4.72
C ASP A 52 16.01 9.96 3.39
N CYS A 53 15.32 10.14 2.26
CA CYS A 53 15.84 9.75 0.94
C CYS A 53 15.50 10.72 -0.20
N ASN A 54 14.86 11.85 0.09
CA ASN A 54 14.56 12.90 -0.88
C ASN A 54 13.67 12.47 -2.07
N GLU A 55 12.87 11.44 -1.89
CA GLU A 55 11.86 10.95 -2.85
C GLU A 55 10.47 11.47 -2.47
N GLU A 56 9.54 11.50 -3.42
CA GLU A 56 8.14 11.84 -3.11
C GLU A 56 7.55 10.83 -2.12
N GLU A 57 7.01 11.32 -1.00
CA GLU A 57 6.52 10.48 0.09
C GLU A 57 5.12 9.96 -0.21
N GLU A 58 5.03 9.05 -1.17
CA GLU A 58 3.85 8.24 -1.49
C GLU A 58 3.95 6.82 -0.92
N PHE A 59 2.84 6.07 -0.94
CA PHE A 59 2.83 4.71 -0.40
C PHE A 59 3.75 3.75 -1.18
N LYS A 60 3.88 3.94 -2.50
CA LYS A 60 4.83 3.19 -3.32
C LYS A 60 6.28 3.39 -2.85
N HIS A 61 6.66 4.63 -2.54
CA HIS A 61 7.96 4.93 -1.96
C HIS A 61 8.18 4.15 -0.65
N ILE A 62 7.21 4.15 0.27
CA ILE A 62 7.27 3.40 1.54
C ILE A 62 7.46 1.90 1.31
N VAL A 63 6.64 1.32 0.43
CA VAL A 63 6.60 -0.11 0.12
C VAL A 63 7.84 -0.61 -0.63
N MET A 64 8.51 0.26 -1.39
CA MET A 64 9.58 -0.16 -2.29
C MET A 64 10.96 0.27 -1.82
N ILE A 65 11.17 1.52 -1.41
CA ILE A 65 12.51 2.10 -1.33
C ILE A 65 12.81 2.91 -0.05
N CYS A 66 11.81 3.33 0.72
CA CYS A 66 12.02 4.24 1.85
C CYS A 66 12.99 3.65 2.91
N PRO A 67 14.11 4.31 3.25
CA PRO A 67 15.03 3.79 4.26
C PRO A 67 14.42 3.78 5.67
N ARG A 68 13.53 4.74 5.99
CA ARG A 68 12.85 4.83 7.29
C ARG A 68 12.11 3.54 7.67
N TYR A 69 11.47 2.90 6.70
CA TYR A 69 10.61 1.73 6.91
C TYR A 69 11.25 0.43 6.46
N VAL A 70 12.59 0.35 6.45
CA VAL A 70 13.31 -0.84 5.96
C VAL A 70 12.96 -2.09 6.77
N VAL A 71 12.77 -1.97 8.08
CA VAL A 71 12.46 -3.11 8.97
C VAL A 71 11.05 -3.61 8.72
N GLU A 72 10.06 -2.72 8.66
CA GLU A 72 8.66 -3.05 8.42
C GLU A 72 8.47 -3.60 7.00
N ARG A 73 9.13 -3.00 6.01
CA ARG A 73 9.11 -3.48 4.63
C ARG A 73 9.72 -4.87 4.53
N LYS A 74 10.87 -5.12 5.18
CA LYS A 74 11.50 -6.45 5.21
C LYS A 74 10.56 -7.48 5.82
N ARG A 75 9.97 -7.20 6.98
CA ARG A 75 8.98 -8.09 7.62
C ARG A 75 7.80 -8.41 6.70
N MET A 76 7.22 -7.38 6.08
CA MET A 76 6.14 -7.57 5.11
C MET A 76 6.58 -8.49 3.96
N PHE A 77 7.78 -8.29 3.41
CA PHE A 77 8.30 -9.15 2.35
C PHE A 77 8.57 -10.57 2.81
N ASP A 78 9.12 -10.78 4.00
CA ASP A 78 9.36 -12.10 4.59
C ASP A 78 8.03 -12.87 4.75
N ASP A 79 6.96 -12.18 5.13
CA ASP A 79 5.61 -12.77 5.27
C ASP A 79 5.02 -13.23 3.94
N ILE A 80 5.31 -12.49 2.86
CA ILE A 80 4.65 -12.70 1.57
C ILE A 80 5.52 -13.41 0.54
N TYR A 81 6.83 -13.56 0.78
CA TYR A 81 7.81 -14.01 -0.23
C TYR A 81 7.40 -15.30 -0.94
N ARG A 82 6.76 -16.23 -0.21
CA ARG A 82 6.30 -17.53 -0.74
C ARG A 82 5.14 -17.42 -1.73
N TYR A 83 4.50 -16.26 -1.80
CA TYR A 83 3.39 -15.97 -2.70
C TYR A 83 3.83 -15.10 -3.88
N LEU A 84 5.14 -14.83 -4.02
CA LEU A 84 5.69 -13.91 -5.01
C LEU A 84 6.48 -14.67 -6.09
N ASP A 85 5.92 -14.84 -7.29
CA ASP A 85 6.62 -15.42 -8.45
C ASP A 85 7.47 -14.35 -9.19
N ALA A 86 8.63 -14.02 -8.62
CA ALA A 86 9.73 -13.20 -9.19
C ALA A 86 9.41 -11.80 -9.79
N GLN A 87 10.47 -10.98 -9.95
CA GLN A 87 10.47 -9.51 -10.23
C GLN A 87 9.19 -8.76 -9.84
N PHE A 88 9.04 -8.60 -8.53
CA PHE A 88 7.82 -8.09 -7.92
C PHE A 88 7.65 -6.58 -8.07
N ARG A 89 6.61 -6.14 -8.80
CA ARG A 89 6.27 -4.71 -8.93
C ARG A 89 5.38 -4.26 -7.78
N TYR A 90 5.29 -2.94 -7.59
CA TYR A 90 4.40 -2.35 -6.60
C TYR A 90 2.92 -2.69 -6.88
N GLU A 91 2.53 -2.66 -8.15
CA GLU A 91 1.15 -2.91 -8.56
C GLU A 91 0.71 -4.34 -8.22
N ASP A 92 1.62 -5.32 -8.35
CA ASP A 92 1.35 -6.73 -8.03
C ASP A 92 1.01 -6.96 -6.56
N LYS A 93 1.56 -6.12 -5.65
CA LYS A 93 1.24 -6.17 -4.21
C LYS A 93 -0.15 -5.62 -3.92
N ILE A 94 -0.43 -4.42 -4.44
CA ILE A 94 -1.66 -3.67 -4.10
C ILE A 94 -2.88 -4.29 -4.80
N PHE A 95 -2.69 -4.79 -6.02
CA PHE A 95 -3.74 -5.43 -6.82
C PHE A 95 -3.75 -6.95 -6.72
N SER A 96 -2.95 -7.54 -5.83
CA SER A 96 -2.98 -8.98 -5.56
C SER A 96 -4.39 -9.47 -5.23
N THR A 97 -4.68 -10.70 -5.65
CA THR A 97 -5.87 -11.45 -5.23
C THR A 97 -5.58 -12.35 -4.03
N ASN A 98 -4.31 -12.50 -3.64
CA ASN A 98 -3.92 -13.31 -2.50
C ASN A 98 -4.16 -12.55 -1.20
N ILE A 99 -4.99 -13.11 -0.32
CA ILE A 99 -5.40 -12.41 0.90
C ILE A 99 -4.27 -12.23 1.91
N TYR A 100 -3.27 -13.12 1.93
CA TYR A 100 -2.10 -13.00 2.79
C TYR A 100 -1.25 -11.80 2.36
N VAL A 101 -1.05 -11.63 1.04
CA VAL A 101 -0.37 -10.45 0.49
C VAL A 101 -1.09 -9.17 0.89
N LEU A 102 -2.41 -9.12 0.68
CA LEU A 102 -3.22 -7.96 1.02
C LEU A 102 -3.23 -7.65 2.52
N LYS A 103 -3.24 -8.67 3.37
CA LYS A 103 -3.18 -8.49 4.82
C LYS A 103 -1.84 -7.88 5.25
N SER A 104 -0.71 -8.43 4.77
CA SER A 104 0.61 -7.89 5.10
C SER A 104 0.81 -6.47 4.60
N VAL A 105 0.31 -6.13 3.42
CA VAL A 105 0.34 -4.75 2.89
C VAL A 105 -0.51 -3.80 3.75
N ALA A 106 -1.71 -4.23 4.17
CA ALA A 106 -2.57 -3.42 5.04
C ALA A 106 -1.94 -3.18 6.43
N GLU A 107 -1.24 -4.19 6.97
CA GLU A 107 -0.49 -4.07 8.21
C GLU A 107 0.69 -3.11 8.10
N LEU A 108 1.44 -3.15 6.99
CA LEU A 108 2.49 -2.17 6.71
C LEU A 108 1.92 -0.75 6.68
N ALA A 109 0.83 -0.54 5.93
CA ALA A 109 0.20 0.77 5.81
C ALA A 109 -0.21 1.37 7.16
N MET A 110 -0.60 0.52 8.11
CA MET A 110 -0.98 0.96 9.45
C MET A 110 0.20 1.18 10.38
N LYS A 111 1.27 0.39 10.26
CA LYS A 111 2.53 0.64 10.98
C LYS A 111 3.20 1.95 10.54
N CYS A 112 3.07 2.30 9.26
CA CYS A 112 3.58 3.55 8.71
C CYS A 112 2.59 4.73 8.83
N GLU A 113 1.48 4.59 9.56
CA GLU A 113 0.45 5.63 9.78
C GLU A 113 -0.14 6.23 8.49
N CYS A 114 -0.25 5.43 7.43
CA CYS A 114 -0.68 5.87 6.10
C CYS A 114 -2.20 5.73 5.83
N ILE A 115 -3.06 5.51 6.84
CA ILE A 115 -4.50 5.15 6.68
C ILE A 115 -5.42 5.85 7.66
#